data_AF-B4JR89-F1
#
_entry.id   AF-B4JR89-F1
#
_cell.length_a   1.000
_cell.length_b   1.000
_cell.length_c   1.000
_cell.angle_alpha   90.00
_cell.angle_beta   90.00
_cell.angle_gamma   90.00
#
_symmetry.space_group_name_H-M   'P 1'
#
loop_
_entity.id
_entity.type
_entity.pdbx_description
1 polymer ?
#
loop_
_entity_poly.entity_id
_entity_poly.type
_entity_poly.pdbx_seq_one_letter_code
_entity_poly.pdbx_strand_id
1 'polypeptide(L)'
;MSFSLWFALLISSGLISLCQGDARQTAKDIEQLYNEVLQSSLQNARERLYHLNDSNAIDKQYFHELDTIVGTENYYSTAYFIFALINRSLFNQRESDKLLLEVLPYEKISIRNFFSKVKIELLNYLASTHQNKFELMTNVTRWQTETEDTLVISYLGFPQRLQDQVPELQLMDYMKQAKSLVDGIVQSLTNI
;
A
#
# COMPACT_ATOMS: atom_id res chain seq x y z
N MET A 1 58.60 -1.02 19.69
CA MET A 1 57.45 -0.09 19.87
C MET A 1 57.32 0.65 18.54
N SER A 2 56.23 0.69 17.79
CA SER A 2 54.81 0.43 18.04
C SER A 2 54.16 0.06 16.70
N PHE A 3 53.51 -1.10 16.63
CA PHE A 3 52.88 -1.65 15.43
C PHE A 3 51.36 -1.67 15.66
N SER A 4 50.68 -0.52 15.61
CA SER A 4 49.22 -0.48 15.80
C SER A 4 48.67 0.91 15.56
N LEU A 5 48.37 1.29 14.31
CA LEU A 5 47.46 2.43 14.07
C LEU A 5 46.85 2.51 12.66
N TRP A 6 46.98 1.48 11.82
CA TRP A 6 46.44 1.49 10.46
C TRP A 6 45.27 0.52 10.20
N PHE A 7 44.75 -0.15 11.23
CA PHE A 7 43.66 -1.14 11.07
C PHE A 7 42.26 -0.67 11.48
N ALA A 8 42.08 0.61 11.81
CA ALA A 8 40.81 1.11 12.37
C ALA A 8 39.84 1.75 11.34
N LEU A 9 40.15 1.78 10.05
CA LEU A 9 39.37 2.56 9.06
C LEU A 9 38.67 1.75 7.96
N LEU A 10 38.60 0.42 8.05
CA LEU A 10 37.98 -0.42 7.02
C LEU A 10 36.73 -1.21 7.46
N ILE A 11 36.22 -1.01 8.67
CA ILE A 11 35.05 -1.77 9.17
C ILE A 11 33.73 -0.98 9.04
N SER A 12 33.76 0.33 8.76
CA SER A 12 32.52 1.13 8.67
C SER A 12 31.78 1.02 7.34
N SER A 13 32.43 0.61 6.25
CA SER A 13 31.80 0.60 4.92
C SER A 13 31.09 -0.71 4.57
N GLY A 14 31.38 -1.80 5.28
CA GLY A 14 30.82 -3.14 4.99
C GLY A 14 29.45 -3.40 5.62
N LEU A 15 29.17 -2.82 6.78
CA LEU A 15 27.89 -3.01 7.49
C LEU A 15 26.73 -2.27 6.82
N ILE A 16 26.98 -1.09 6.26
CA ILE A 16 25.96 -0.30 5.54
C ILE A 16 25.46 -1.07 4.30
N SER A 17 26.33 -1.82 3.62
CA SER A 17 25.99 -2.57 2.40
C SER A 17 25.16 -3.83 2.67
N LEU A 18 25.21 -4.42 3.86
CA LEU A 18 24.43 -5.61 4.21
C LEU A 18 23.00 -5.26 4.63
N CYS A 19 22.81 -4.17 5.39
CA CYS A 19 21.48 -3.70 5.79
C CYS A 19 20.64 -3.18 4.60
N GLN A 20 21.29 -2.60 3.58
CA GLN A 20 20.60 -2.13 2.37
C GLN A 20 20.03 -3.27 1.50
N GLY A 21 20.64 -4.47 1.55
CA GLY A 21 20.13 -5.65 0.85
C GLY A 21 18.82 -6.18 1.44
N ASP A 22 18.71 -6.12 2.77
CA ASP A 22 17.53 -6.57 3.52
C ASP A 22 16.36 -5.59 3.34
N ALA A 23 16.58 -4.29 3.55
CA ALA A 23 15.54 -3.25 3.40
C ALA A 23 14.92 -3.22 1.99
N ARG A 24 15.75 -3.33 0.95
CA ARG A 24 15.25 -3.35 -0.43
C ARG A 24 14.41 -4.58 -0.74
N GLN A 25 14.79 -5.73 -0.18
CA GLN A 25 14.03 -6.96 -0.37
C GLN A 25 12.70 -6.90 0.38
N THR A 26 12.72 -6.54 1.66
CA THR A 26 11.50 -6.33 2.46
C THR A 26 10.55 -5.32 1.79
N ALA A 27 11.07 -4.20 1.28
CA ALA A 27 10.24 -3.20 0.58
C ALA A 27 9.56 -3.80 -0.66
N LYS A 28 10.30 -4.60 -1.46
CA LYS A 28 9.73 -5.31 -2.63
C LYS A 28 8.67 -6.33 -2.23
N ASP A 29 8.90 -7.08 -1.15
CA ASP A 29 7.96 -8.09 -0.68
C ASP A 29 6.66 -7.42 -0.21
N ILE A 30 6.76 -6.34 0.57
CA ILE A 30 5.61 -5.53 0.97
C ILE A 30 4.90 -4.90 -0.25
N GLU A 31 5.66 -4.39 -1.23
CA GLU A 31 5.13 -3.82 -2.47
C GLU A 31 4.34 -4.87 -3.27
N GLN A 32 4.86 -6.09 -3.39
CA GLN A 32 4.16 -7.18 -4.05
C GLN A 32 2.83 -7.48 -3.35
N LEU A 33 2.83 -7.55 -2.01
CA LEU A 33 1.60 -7.78 -1.24
C LEU A 33 0.57 -6.65 -1.43
N TYR A 34 1.03 -5.41 -1.54
CA TYR A 34 0.16 -4.27 -1.83
C TYR A 34 -0.45 -4.40 -3.23
N ASN A 35 0.39 -4.70 -4.22
CA ASN A 35 -0.02 -4.89 -5.60
C ASN A 35 -0.99 -6.07 -5.78
N GLU A 36 -0.88 -7.14 -5.00
CA GLU A 36 -1.84 -8.26 -4.98
C GLU A 36 -3.26 -7.79 -4.61
N VAL A 37 -3.39 -6.87 -3.64
CA VAL A 37 -4.69 -6.32 -3.25
C VAL A 37 -5.27 -5.47 -4.36
N LEU A 38 -4.47 -4.57 -4.97
CA LEU A 38 -4.91 -3.75 -6.11
C LEU A 38 -5.39 -4.65 -7.26
N GLN A 39 -4.56 -5.61 -7.67
CA GLN A 39 -4.88 -6.49 -8.79
C GLN A 39 -6.15 -7.32 -8.53
N SER A 40 -6.26 -7.93 -7.36
CA SER A 40 -7.42 -8.77 -7.02
C SER A 40 -8.71 -7.97 -6.87
N SER A 41 -8.66 -6.78 -6.28
CA SER A 41 -9.80 -5.87 -6.20
C SER A 41 -10.28 -5.45 -7.60
N LEU A 42 -9.36 -4.99 -8.46
CA LEU A 42 -9.75 -4.52 -9.79
C LEU A 42 -10.27 -5.62 -10.69
N GLN A 43 -9.72 -6.84 -10.58
CA GLN A 43 -10.26 -8.00 -11.27
C GLN A 43 -11.69 -8.31 -10.80
N ASN A 44 -11.91 -8.33 -9.48
CA ASN A 44 -13.22 -8.57 -8.88
C ASN A 44 -14.25 -7.49 -9.29
N ALA A 45 -13.83 -6.22 -9.29
CA ALA A 45 -14.63 -5.09 -9.74
C ALA A 45 -15.00 -5.20 -11.22
N ARG A 46 -14.04 -5.56 -12.07
CA ARG A 46 -14.28 -5.77 -13.50
C ARG A 46 -15.34 -6.83 -13.76
N GLU A 47 -15.25 -7.98 -13.08
CA GLU A 47 -16.21 -9.07 -13.20
C GLU A 47 -17.63 -8.63 -12.84
N ARG A 48 -17.80 -7.86 -11.74
CA ARG A 48 -19.10 -7.36 -11.29
C ARG A 48 -19.65 -6.23 -12.14
N LEU A 49 -18.78 -5.35 -12.63
CA LEU A 49 -19.16 -4.23 -13.49
C LEU A 49 -19.85 -4.69 -14.78
N TYR A 50 -19.51 -5.87 -15.32
CA TYR A 50 -20.22 -6.43 -16.48
C TYR A 50 -21.67 -6.80 -16.19
N HIS A 51 -21.98 -7.18 -14.95
CA HIS A 51 -23.33 -7.57 -14.51
C HIS A 51 -24.17 -6.37 -14.05
N LEU A 52 -23.50 -5.31 -13.60
CA LEU A 52 -24.12 -4.06 -13.18
C LEU A 52 -24.33 -3.14 -14.40
N ASN A 53 -25.46 -3.30 -15.07
CA ASN A 53 -25.86 -2.56 -16.29
C ASN A 53 -25.91 -1.01 -16.15
N ASP A 54 -25.64 -0.44 -14.97
CA ASP A 54 -25.78 1.00 -14.69
C ASP A 54 -24.93 1.45 -13.48
N SER A 55 -23.65 1.08 -13.46
CA SER A 55 -22.68 1.62 -12.48
C SER A 55 -22.29 3.05 -12.89
N ASN A 56 -23.09 4.04 -12.48
CA ASN A 56 -22.83 5.46 -12.74
C ASN A 56 -21.56 6.02 -12.04
N ALA A 57 -20.83 5.22 -11.27
CA ALA A 57 -19.73 5.71 -10.44
C ALA A 57 -18.35 5.62 -11.09
N ILE A 58 -18.09 4.60 -11.92
CA ILE A 58 -16.80 4.39 -12.59
C ILE A 58 -16.98 4.02 -14.06
N ASP A 59 -16.32 4.78 -14.94
CA ASP A 59 -16.35 4.54 -16.38
C ASP A 59 -15.56 3.27 -16.73
N LYS A 60 -16.13 2.42 -17.59
CA LYS A 60 -15.44 1.26 -18.16
C LYS A 60 -14.15 1.66 -18.89
N GLN A 61 -14.07 2.90 -19.36
CA GLN A 61 -12.87 3.47 -19.96
C GLN A 61 -11.65 3.39 -19.04
N TYR A 62 -11.79 3.56 -17.72
CA TYR A 62 -10.64 3.46 -16.80
C TYR A 62 -10.02 2.06 -16.81
N PHE A 63 -10.84 1.01 -16.88
CA PHE A 63 -10.35 -0.36 -16.98
C PHE A 63 -9.71 -0.65 -18.34
N HIS A 64 -10.23 -0.05 -19.41
CA HIS A 64 -9.63 -0.15 -20.73
C HIS A 64 -8.26 0.52 -20.77
N GLU A 65 -8.13 1.73 -20.25
CA GLU A 65 -6.86 2.44 -20.12
C GLU A 65 -5.84 1.64 -19.31
N LEU A 66 -6.27 1.04 -18.19
CA LEU A 66 -5.43 0.15 -17.39
C LEU A 66 -4.89 -1.04 -18.21
N ASP A 67 -5.73 -1.66 -19.05
CA ASP A 67 -5.32 -2.78 -19.90
C ASP A 67 -4.30 -2.36 -20.98
N THR A 68 -4.35 -1.11 -21.45
CA THR A 68 -3.39 -0.60 -22.45
C THR A 68 -1.98 -0.37 -21.90
N ILE A 69 -1.85 -0.24 -20.58
CA ILE A 69 -0.59 0.09 -19.90
C ILE A 69 -0.04 -1.08 -19.05
N VAL A 70 -0.55 -2.30 -19.25
CA VAL A 70 -0.05 -3.51 -18.59
C VAL A 70 1.45 -3.68 -18.86
N GLY A 71 2.21 -3.94 -17.79
CA GLY A 71 3.67 -4.10 -17.87
C GLY A 71 4.46 -2.78 -17.91
N THR A 72 3.79 -1.63 -17.85
CA THR A 72 4.46 -0.33 -17.71
C THR A 72 4.65 0.06 -16.23
N GLU A 73 5.57 0.98 -15.96
CA GLU A 73 5.78 1.55 -14.61
C GLU A 73 4.53 2.24 -14.03
N ASN A 74 3.58 2.60 -14.89
CA ASN A 74 2.38 3.35 -14.53
C ASN A 74 1.22 2.44 -14.11
N TYR A 75 1.29 1.14 -14.39
CA TYR A 75 0.18 0.22 -14.16
C TYR A 75 -0.36 0.29 -12.72
N TYR A 76 0.51 0.16 -11.71
CA TYR A 76 0.07 0.10 -10.32
C TYR A 76 -0.33 1.46 -9.73
N SER A 77 0.19 2.57 -10.26
CA SER A 77 -0.31 3.90 -9.86
C SER A 77 -1.68 4.19 -10.48
N THR A 78 -1.94 3.74 -11.70
CA THR A 78 -3.30 3.75 -12.29
C THR A 78 -4.24 2.78 -11.56
N ALA A 79 -3.76 1.60 -11.19
CA ALA A 79 -4.55 0.62 -10.43
C ALA A 79 -4.97 1.17 -9.06
N TYR A 80 -4.02 1.78 -8.34
CA TYR A 80 -4.29 2.50 -7.09
C TYR A 80 -5.35 3.58 -7.27
N PHE A 81 -5.26 4.35 -8.37
CA PHE A 81 -6.22 5.39 -8.67
C PHE A 81 -7.65 4.85 -8.86
N ILE A 82 -7.80 3.79 -9.67
CA ILE A 82 -9.09 3.14 -9.92
C ILE A 82 -9.66 2.54 -8.62
N PHE A 83 -8.81 1.90 -7.81
CA PHE A 83 -9.19 1.37 -6.51
C PHE A 83 -9.75 2.46 -5.58
N ALA A 84 -9.08 3.61 -5.53
CA ALA A 84 -9.52 4.77 -4.74
C ALA A 84 -10.84 5.36 -5.28
N LEU A 85 -11.04 5.38 -6.60
CA LEU A 85 -12.29 5.83 -7.21
C LEU A 85 -13.49 4.94 -6.85
N ILE A 86 -13.32 3.61 -6.88
CA ILE A 86 -14.36 2.65 -6.48
C ILE A 86 -14.75 2.88 -5.01
N ASN A 87 -13.75 3.12 -4.15
CA ASN A 87 -13.94 3.27 -2.72
C ASN A 87 -14.30 4.71 -2.27
N ARG A 88 -14.48 5.66 -3.19
CA ARG A 88 -14.60 7.09 -2.88
C ARG A 88 -15.78 7.45 -1.97
N SER A 89 -16.89 6.72 -2.03
CA SER A 89 -18.08 7.02 -1.23
C SER A 89 -17.87 6.72 0.25
N LEU A 90 -16.94 5.81 0.58
CA LEU A 90 -16.51 5.56 1.96
C LEU A 90 -15.93 6.82 2.62
N PHE A 91 -15.40 7.75 1.83
CA PHE A 91 -14.70 8.94 2.34
C PHE A 91 -15.56 10.20 2.33
N ASN A 92 -16.58 10.25 1.47
CA ASN A 92 -17.33 11.48 1.19
C ASN A 92 -18.79 11.46 1.67
N GLN A 93 -19.19 10.50 2.51
CA GLN A 93 -20.56 10.32 3.02
C GLN A 93 -21.64 10.32 1.93
N ARG A 94 -21.26 9.94 0.70
CA ARG A 94 -22.18 9.77 -0.41
C ARG A 94 -22.78 8.37 -0.37
N GLU A 95 -23.96 8.21 -0.96
CA GLU A 95 -24.53 6.88 -1.16
C GLU A 95 -23.53 5.98 -1.89
N SER A 96 -23.28 4.80 -1.33
CA SER A 96 -22.39 3.82 -1.92
C SER A 96 -22.95 3.33 -3.24
N ASP A 97 -22.12 3.33 -4.28
CA ASP A 97 -22.53 2.77 -5.56
C ASP A 97 -22.64 1.24 -5.47
N LYS A 98 -23.41 0.66 -6.40
CA LYS A 98 -23.67 -0.78 -6.42
C LYS A 98 -22.39 -1.61 -6.60
N LEU A 99 -21.41 -1.11 -7.34
CA LEU A 99 -20.15 -1.80 -7.54
C LEU A 99 -19.39 -1.89 -6.21
N LEU A 100 -19.27 -0.77 -5.48
CA LEU A 100 -18.65 -0.77 -4.15
C LEU A 100 -19.30 -1.79 -3.22
N LEU A 101 -20.63 -1.82 -3.15
CA LEU A 101 -21.36 -2.76 -2.28
C LEU A 101 -21.04 -4.23 -2.59
N GLU A 102 -20.80 -4.57 -3.86
CA GLU A 102 -20.47 -5.95 -4.27
C GLU A 102 -18.99 -6.33 -4.08
N VAL A 103 -18.07 -5.36 -4.18
CA VAL A 103 -16.62 -5.63 -4.08
C VAL A 103 -16.08 -5.49 -2.65
N LEU A 104 -16.62 -4.55 -1.86
CA LEU A 104 -16.08 -4.17 -0.56
C LEU A 104 -15.89 -5.34 0.43
N PRO A 105 -16.82 -6.32 0.53
CA PRO A 105 -16.61 -7.47 1.42
C PRO A 105 -15.35 -8.27 1.06
N TYR A 106 -15.06 -8.42 -0.22
CA TYR A 106 -13.89 -9.14 -0.72
C TYR A 106 -12.62 -8.32 -0.53
N GLU A 107 -12.68 -7.01 -0.82
CA GLU A 107 -11.56 -6.08 -0.60
C GLU A 107 -11.11 -6.08 0.86
N LYS A 108 -12.05 -6.02 1.81
CA LYS A 108 -11.73 -6.10 3.25
C LYS A 108 -11.02 -7.39 3.62
N ILE A 109 -11.37 -8.52 3.02
CA ILE A 109 -10.69 -9.80 3.25
C ILE A 109 -9.25 -9.72 2.71
N SER A 110 -9.08 -9.27 1.47
CA SER A 110 -7.75 -9.11 0.85
C SER A 110 -6.86 -8.14 1.64
N ILE A 111 -7.41 -7.03 2.12
CA ILE A 111 -6.67 -6.04 2.92
C ILE A 111 -6.25 -6.61 4.29
N ARG A 112 -7.13 -7.35 4.99
CA ARG A 112 -6.73 -8.01 6.24
C ARG A 112 -5.60 -9.01 6.01
N ASN A 113 -5.69 -9.81 4.95
CA ASN A 113 -4.64 -10.76 4.58
C ASN A 113 -3.32 -10.04 4.25
N PHE A 114 -3.39 -8.89 3.58
CA PHE A 114 -2.24 -8.02 3.37
C PHE A 114 -1.60 -7.62 4.70
N PHE A 115 -2.37 -7.08 5.65
CA PHE A 115 -1.82 -6.67 6.95
C PHE A 115 -1.27 -7.85 7.78
N SER A 116 -1.89 -9.03 7.70
CA SER A 116 -1.34 -10.24 8.33
C SER A 116 0.04 -10.63 7.76
N LYS A 117 0.22 -10.56 6.43
CA LYS A 117 1.50 -10.88 5.79
C LYS A 117 2.55 -9.78 6.02
N VAL A 118 2.17 -8.52 5.86
CA VAL A 118 3.05 -7.36 6.14
C VAL A 118 3.53 -7.35 7.59
N LYS A 119 2.70 -7.78 8.54
CA LYS A 119 3.12 -7.94 9.94
C LYS A 119 4.36 -8.83 10.06
N ILE A 120 4.39 -9.94 9.31
CA ILE A 120 5.50 -10.90 9.34
C ILE A 120 6.75 -10.23 8.75
N GLU A 121 6.62 -9.60 7.58
CA GLU A 121 7.75 -8.91 6.93
C GLU A 121 8.35 -7.81 7.82
N LEU A 122 7.49 -6.99 8.43
CA LEU A 122 7.94 -5.94 9.35
C LEU A 122 8.55 -6.50 10.63
N LEU A 123 8.02 -7.58 11.21
CA LEU A 123 8.62 -8.22 12.39
C LEU A 123 10.03 -8.73 12.09
N ASN A 124 10.20 -9.40 10.95
CA ASN A 124 11.51 -9.92 10.53
C ASN A 124 12.51 -8.78 10.33
N TYR A 125 12.11 -7.75 9.59
CA TYR A 125 12.96 -6.59 9.31
C TYR A 125 13.33 -5.80 10.57
N LEU A 126 12.37 -5.51 11.45
CA LEU A 126 12.64 -4.76 12.68
C LEU A 126 13.51 -5.56 13.65
N ALA A 127 13.37 -6.90 13.66
CA ALA A 127 14.25 -7.77 14.45
C ALA A 127 15.68 -7.78 13.90
N SER A 128 15.86 -7.89 12.58
CA SER A 128 17.18 -7.91 11.92
C SER A 128 17.91 -6.58 12.05
N THR A 129 17.17 -5.47 12.06
CA THR A 129 17.72 -4.11 12.18
C THR A 129 17.71 -3.55 13.61
N HIS A 130 17.26 -4.35 14.59
CA HIS A 130 17.14 -3.96 16.00
C HIS A 130 16.34 -2.66 16.22
N GLN A 131 15.34 -2.42 15.38
CA GLN A 131 14.45 -1.27 15.50
C GLN A 131 13.21 -1.61 16.32
N ASN A 132 12.67 -0.61 17.02
CA ASN A 132 11.36 -0.70 17.67
C ASN A 132 10.41 0.34 17.08
N LYS A 133 9.34 -0.14 16.44
CA LYS A 133 8.27 0.69 15.84
C LYS A 133 6.93 0.29 16.42
N PHE A 134 6.76 0.52 17.72
CA PHE A 134 5.61 0.08 18.50
C PHE A 134 4.27 0.55 17.91
N GLU A 135 4.20 1.80 17.46
CA GLU A 135 2.98 2.36 16.85
C GLU A 135 2.63 1.68 15.52
N LEU A 136 3.60 1.55 14.60
CA LEU A 136 3.43 0.80 13.35
C LEU A 136 2.92 -0.62 13.61
N MET A 137 3.58 -1.35 14.52
CA MET A 137 3.24 -2.74 14.79
C MET A 137 1.88 -2.90 15.48
N THR A 138 1.51 -1.96 16.35
CA THR A 138 0.17 -1.89 16.95
C THR A 138 -0.89 -1.67 15.88
N ASN A 139 -0.67 -0.71 14.99
CA ASN A 139 -1.60 -0.40 13.91
C ASN A 139 -1.75 -1.57 12.94
N VAL A 140 -0.67 -2.17 12.46
CA VAL A 140 -0.70 -3.35 11.58
C VAL A 140 -1.40 -4.54 12.26
N THR A 141 -1.14 -4.75 13.55
CA THR A 141 -1.82 -5.79 14.33
C THR A 141 -3.31 -5.55 14.50
N ARG A 142 -3.75 -4.28 14.60
CA ARG A 142 -5.18 -3.93 14.62
C ARG A 142 -5.82 -4.10 13.25
N TRP A 143 -5.18 -3.59 12.19
CA TRP A 143 -5.73 -3.59 10.83
C TRP A 143 -5.95 -4.98 10.26
N GLN A 144 -5.16 -5.98 10.67
CA GLN A 144 -5.37 -7.37 10.25
C GLN A 144 -6.71 -7.95 10.73
N THR A 145 -7.34 -7.38 11.77
CA THR A 145 -8.63 -7.84 12.33
C THR A 145 -9.74 -6.81 12.18
N GLU A 146 -9.48 -5.68 11.52
CA GLU A 146 -10.44 -4.58 11.37
C GLU A 146 -11.62 -5.00 10.48
N THR A 147 -12.82 -4.67 10.92
CA THR A 147 -14.08 -4.97 10.21
C THR A 147 -14.70 -3.73 9.60
N GLU A 148 -14.37 -2.55 10.14
CA GLU A 148 -14.90 -1.26 9.69
C GLU A 148 -14.36 -0.85 8.31
N ASP A 149 -15.10 0.02 7.63
CA ASP A 149 -14.71 0.56 6.31
C ASP A 149 -13.42 1.39 6.38
N THR A 150 -13.06 1.88 7.57
CA THR A 150 -11.79 2.58 7.84
C THR A 150 -10.55 1.72 7.54
N LEU A 151 -10.72 0.40 7.40
CA LEU A 151 -9.68 -0.50 6.91
C LEU A 151 -9.18 -0.11 5.51
N VAL A 152 -10.08 0.33 4.62
CA VAL A 152 -9.71 0.75 3.26
C VAL A 152 -8.85 2.01 3.29
N ILE A 153 -9.19 2.97 4.15
CA ILE A 153 -8.38 4.18 4.40
C ILE A 153 -7.00 3.79 4.94
N SER A 154 -6.97 2.80 5.83
CA SER A 154 -5.74 2.31 6.43
C SER A 154 -4.82 1.70 5.37
N TYR A 155 -5.38 0.92 4.44
CA TYR A 155 -4.67 0.37 3.29
C TYR A 155 -4.17 1.45 2.31
N LEU A 156 -5.03 2.37 1.88
CA LEU A 156 -4.65 3.44 0.95
C LEU A 156 -3.49 4.30 1.48
N GLY A 157 -3.53 4.65 2.77
CA GLY A 157 -2.49 5.45 3.41
C GLY A 157 -1.25 4.66 3.86
N PHE A 158 -1.22 3.34 3.69
CA PHE A 158 -0.13 2.52 4.22
C PHE A 158 1.26 2.85 3.64
N PRO A 159 1.45 3.05 2.31
CA PRO A 159 2.77 3.39 1.77
C PRO A 159 3.37 4.64 2.40
N GLN A 160 2.58 5.70 2.58
CA GLN A 160 3.03 6.93 3.23
C GLN A 160 3.37 6.69 4.70
N ARG A 161 2.48 6.02 5.45
CA ARG A 161 2.73 5.72 6.89
C ARG A 161 3.97 4.84 7.09
N LEU A 162 4.23 3.92 6.17
CA LEU A 162 5.43 3.10 6.20
C LEU A 162 6.67 3.97 5.97
N GLN A 163 6.66 4.84 4.97
CA GLN A 163 7.76 5.77 4.69
C GLN A 163 8.02 6.72 5.87
N ASP A 164 6.97 7.23 6.52
CA ASP A 164 7.11 8.15 7.66
C ASP A 164 7.76 7.46 8.88
N GLN A 165 7.45 6.18 9.11
CA GLN A 165 7.93 5.44 10.27
C GLN A 165 9.22 4.65 10.01
N VAL A 166 9.44 4.19 8.77
CA VAL A 166 10.56 3.34 8.33
C VAL A 166 10.98 3.78 6.92
N PRO A 167 11.65 4.94 6.78
CA PRO A 167 11.91 5.59 5.47
C PRO A 167 12.76 4.75 4.51
N GLU A 168 13.54 3.80 5.02
CA GLU A 168 14.32 2.88 4.21
C GLU A 168 13.49 1.76 3.55
N LEU A 169 12.25 1.52 4.01
CA LEU A 169 11.28 0.63 3.37
C LEU A 169 10.37 1.41 2.41
N GLN A 170 10.99 2.11 1.46
CA GLN A 170 10.28 2.92 0.49
C GLN A 170 9.63 2.04 -0.59
N LEU A 171 8.30 2.10 -0.68
CA LEU A 171 7.52 1.50 -1.76
C LEU A 171 7.43 2.46 -2.96
N MET A 172 6.92 1.98 -4.09
CA MET A 172 6.56 2.81 -5.24
C MET A 172 5.67 4.00 -4.83
N ASP A 173 5.87 5.14 -5.49
CA ASP A 173 4.95 6.28 -5.41
C ASP A 173 3.65 5.98 -6.19
N TYR A 174 2.69 5.35 -5.51
CA TYR A 174 1.36 5.09 -6.04
C TYR A 174 0.57 6.36 -6.36
N MET A 175 0.92 7.50 -5.74
CA MET A 175 0.24 8.78 -5.92
C MET A 175 0.79 9.59 -7.09
N LYS A 176 1.87 9.13 -7.76
CA LYS A 176 2.49 9.78 -8.93
C LYS A 176 1.48 10.22 -9.99
N GLN A 177 0.40 9.46 -10.19
CA GLN A 177 -0.69 9.79 -11.14
C GLN A 177 -1.94 10.39 -10.48
N ALA A 178 -2.10 10.25 -9.17
CA ALA A 178 -3.32 10.62 -8.44
C ALA A 178 -3.22 11.94 -7.66
N LYS A 179 -2.12 12.70 -7.83
CA LYS A 179 -1.78 13.87 -6.99
C LYS A 179 -2.91 14.91 -6.88
N SER A 180 -3.70 15.13 -7.93
CA SER A 180 -4.85 16.06 -7.88
C SER A 180 -6.10 15.53 -7.15
N LEU A 181 -6.25 14.21 -7.01
CA LEU A 181 -7.41 13.56 -6.37
C LEU A 181 -7.11 13.16 -4.93
N VAL A 182 -5.86 12.80 -4.63
CA VAL A 182 -5.42 12.50 -3.26
C VAL A 182 -5.32 13.77 -2.42
N ASP A 183 -4.91 14.93 -2.97
CA ASP A 183 -4.96 16.20 -2.23
C ASP A 183 -6.40 16.49 -1.74
N GLY A 184 -7.43 16.13 -2.53
CA GLY A 184 -8.83 16.24 -2.13
C GLY A 184 -9.29 15.19 -1.09
N ILE A 185 -8.70 13.99 -1.08
CA ILE A 185 -8.99 12.92 -0.09
C ILE A 185 -8.20 13.12 1.22
N VAL A 186 -6.97 13.62 1.14
CA VAL A 186 -6.10 13.89 2.30
C VAL A 186 -6.53 15.19 2.99
N GLN A 187 -6.98 16.22 2.25
CA GLN A 187 -7.55 17.43 2.86
C GLN A 187 -8.87 17.16 3.60
N SER A 188 -9.69 16.19 3.15
CA SER A 188 -10.88 15.79 3.90
C SER A 188 -10.55 14.94 5.13
N LEU A 189 -9.40 14.26 5.15
CA LEU A 189 -8.87 13.53 6.31
C LEU A 189 -8.17 14.41 7.35
N THR A 190 -7.69 15.61 6.98
CA THR A 190 -6.99 16.55 7.89
C THR A 190 -7.90 17.64 8.48
N ASN A 191 -9.16 17.71 8.05
CA ASN A 191 -10.18 18.63 8.57
C ASN A 191 -11.22 17.95 9.49
N ILE A 192 -10.86 16.81 10.10
CA ILE A 192 -11.57 16.16 11.22
C ILE A 192 -10.64 16.20 12.42
#